data_AF-A0A2C6BKG1-F1
#
_entry.id   AF-A0A2C6BKG1-F1
#
_cell.length_a   1.000
_cell.length_b   1.000
_cell.length_c   1.000
_cell.angle_alpha   90.00
_cell.angle_beta   90.00
_cell.angle_gamma   90.00
#
_symmetry.space_group_name_H-M   'P 1'
#
loop_
_entity.id
_entity.type
_entity.pdbx_description
1 polymer ?
#
loop_
_entity_poly.entity_id
_entity_poly.type
_entity_poly.pdbx_seq_one_letter_code
_entity_poly.pdbx_strand_id
1 'polypeptide(L)'
;MKKKLFTLFILASLLAFSHPGRTDANGGHRDRKNGGYHYHHGYPAHDHPNGVCPYESPKTTTSSNKSMSKTEIKKNLAALGYTGTNAIAEFQRDNGLVADGVAGKRTIKKIRERLGLN
;
A
#
# COMPACT_ATOMS: atom_id res chain seq x y z
N MET A 1 -31.95 -5.01 -42.24
CA MET A 1 -30.59 -4.43 -42.32
C MET A 1 -30.34 -3.33 -41.28
N LYS A 2 -31.31 -2.44 -41.02
CA LYS A 2 -31.18 -1.30 -40.07
C LYS A 2 -30.80 -1.68 -38.62
N LYS A 3 -31.29 -2.82 -38.10
CA LYS A 3 -30.97 -3.31 -36.75
C LYS A 3 -29.51 -3.78 -36.60
N LYS A 4 -28.93 -4.38 -37.65
CA LYS A 4 -27.52 -4.81 -37.66
C LYS A 4 -26.55 -3.63 -37.68
N LEU A 5 -26.95 -2.53 -38.34
CA LEU A 5 -26.19 -1.28 -38.36
C LEU A 5 -26.21 -0.58 -36.99
N PHE A 6 -27.36 -0.62 -36.30
CA PHE A 6 -27.48 -0.07 -34.94
C PHE A 6 -26.63 -0.83 -33.92
N THR A 7 -26.59 -2.16 -34.00
CA THR A 7 -25.72 -2.99 -33.13
C THR A 7 -24.23 -2.78 -33.40
N LEU A 8 -23.82 -2.51 -34.65
CA LEU A 8 -22.42 -2.22 -34.97
C LEU A 8 -21.95 -0.89 -34.37
N PHE A 9 -22.84 0.12 -34.33
CA PHE A 9 -22.54 1.43 -33.76
C PHE A 9 -22.35 1.39 -32.24
N ILE A 10 -23.14 0.56 -31.52
CA ILE A 10 -22.99 0.33 -30.08
C ILE A 10 -21.71 -0.45 -29.76
N LEU A 11 -21.29 -1.37 -30.62
CA LEU A 11 -20.06 -2.14 -30.39
C LEU A 11 -18.79 -1.30 -30.60
N ALA A 12 -18.84 -0.31 -31.50
CA ALA A 12 -17.71 0.58 -31.78
C ALA A 12 -17.43 1.59 -30.65
N SER A 13 -18.45 2.01 -29.88
CA SER A 13 -18.29 2.97 -28.79
C SER A 13 -17.65 2.38 -27.52
N LEU A 14 -17.47 1.05 -27.45
CA LEU A 14 -16.78 0.39 -26.34
C LEU A 14 -15.24 0.38 -26.47
N LEU A 15 -14.69 0.88 -27.56
CA LEU A 15 -13.25 0.95 -27.79
C LEU A 15 -12.67 2.23 -27.17
N ALA A 16 -12.48 2.24 -25.85
CA ALA A 16 -11.76 3.30 -25.14
C ALA A 16 -10.26 2.99 -25.09
N PHE A 17 -9.44 3.76 -25.82
CA PHE A 17 -7.99 3.64 -25.79
C PHE A 17 -7.40 4.48 -24.65
N SER A 18 -6.70 3.81 -23.73
CA SER A 18 -5.98 4.49 -22.65
C SER A 18 -4.76 5.23 -23.21
N HIS A 19 -4.64 6.52 -22.92
CA HIS A 19 -3.55 7.37 -23.42
C HIS A 19 -2.21 7.06 -22.73
N PRO A 20 -1.07 7.25 -23.43
CA PRO A 20 0.25 7.16 -22.84
C PRO A 20 0.49 8.35 -21.90
N GLY A 21 0.69 8.08 -20.61
CA GLY A 21 0.96 9.13 -19.62
C GLY A 21 0.72 8.71 -18.17
N ARG A 22 0.73 7.41 -17.86
CA ARG A 22 0.56 6.95 -16.47
C ARG A 22 1.70 7.49 -15.62
N THR A 23 1.35 7.99 -14.44
CA THR A 23 2.28 8.22 -13.35
C THR A 23 2.87 6.89 -12.88
N ASP A 24 4.14 6.90 -12.49
CA ASP A 24 4.85 5.75 -11.95
C ASP A 24 4.42 5.44 -10.51
N ALA A 25 5.06 4.45 -9.89
CA ALA A 25 4.77 4.08 -8.49
C ALA A 25 5.01 5.22 -7.48
N ASN A 26 5.79 6.24 -7.88
CA ASN A 26 6.14 7.39 -7.07
C ASN A 26 5.25 8.61 -7.40
N GLY A 27 4.25 8.46 -8.28
CA GLY A 27 3.34 9.55 -8.67
C GLY A 27 3.93 10.55 -9.67
N GLY A 28 5.05 10.23 -10.31
CA GLY A 28 5.71 11.06 -11.31
C GLY A 28 5.56 10.55 -12.74
N HIS A 29 5.74 11.41 -13.72
CA HIS A 29 5.72 11.06 -15.14
C HIS A 29 6.74 11.89 -15.91
N ARG A 30 7.26 11.34 -17.00
CA ARG A 30 8.20 12.03 -17.87
C ARG A 30 7.45 12.80 -18.95
N ASP A 31 7.66 14.11 -19.02
CA ASP A 31 7.06 14.94 -20.05
C ASP A 31 7.83 14.78 -21.37
N ARG A 32 7.14 14.32 -22.42
CA ARG A 32 7.73 14.10 -23.74
C ARG A 32 7.84 15.37 -24.58
N LYS A 33 7.04 16.41 -24.27
CA LYS A 33 7.00 17.65 -25.05
C LYS A 33 8.02 18.65 -24.55
N ASN A 34 8.08 18.83 -23.24
CA ASN A 34 8.90 19.86 -22.61
C ASN A 34 10.22 19.29 -22.06
N GLY A 35 10.36 17.96 -22.08
CA GLY A 35 11.41 17.26 -21.36
C GLY A 35 11.19 17.33 -19.84
N GLY A 36 12.02 16.62 -19.09
CA GLY A 36 11.95 16.63 -17.62
C GLY A 36 11.01 15.59 -17.02
N TYR A 37 11.09 15.48 -15.69
CA TYR A 37 10.31 14.55 -14.88
C TYR A 37 9.42 15.34 -13.93
N HIS A 38 8.10 15.14 -14.03
CA HIS A 38 7.10 15.94 -13.34
C HIS A 38 6.28 15.08 -12.37
N TYR A 39 6.14 15.53 -11.13
CA TYR A 39 5.26 14.94 -10.13
C TYR A 39 3.92 15.66 -10.10
N HIS A 40 2.84 14.88 -10.03
CA HIS A 40 1.50 15.43 -9.84
C HIS A 40 1.08 15.23 -8.39
N HIS A 41 1.04 16.33 -7.64
CA HIS A 41 0.53 16.40 -6.27
C HIS A 41 -0.42 17.61 -6.15
N GLY A 42 -1.30 17.63 -5.16
CA GLY A 42 -2.31 18.69 -4.96
C GLY A 42 -1.79 20.07 -4.53
N TYR A 43 -0.48 20.33 -4.63
CA TYR A 43 0.17 21.61 -4.30
C TYR A 43 0.39 22.49 -5.53
N PRO A 44 0.56 23.82 -5.37
CA PRO A 44 0.96 24.72 -6.45
C PRO A 44 2.25 24.25 -7.17
N ALA A 45 2.49 24.75 -8.38
CA ALA A 45 3.69 24.42 -9.16
C ALA A 45 4.97 24.81 -8.40
N HIS A 46 5.88 23.85 -8.23
CA HIS A 46 7.15 24.04 -7.54
C HIS A 46 8.19 22.99 -7.93
N ASP A 47 9.45 23.27 -7.60
CA ASP A 47 10.58 22.41 -7.93
C ASP A 47 10.77 21.26 -6.93
N HIS A 48 11.25 20.14 -7.42
CA HIS A 48 11.56 18.93 -6.64
C HIS A 48 13.07 18.75 -6.52
N PRO A 49 13.76 19.47 -5.60
CA PRO A 49 15.18 19.28 -5.40
C PRO A 49 15.47 17.82 -5.01
N ASN A 50 16.42 17.20 -5.71
CA ASN A 50 16.75 15.78 -5.54
C ASN A 50 15.55 14.82 -5.73
N GLY A 51 14.50 15.25 -6.45
CA GLY A 51 13.28 14.46 -6.65
C GLY A 51 12.36 14.38 -5.44
N VAL A 52 12.55 15.24 -4.41
CA VAL A 52 11.72 15.28 -3.20
C VAL A 52 10.81 16.51 -3.22
N CYS A 53 9.53 16.32 -2.90
CA CYS A 53 8.55 17.41 -2.78
C CYS A 53 8.80 18.21 -1.49
N PRO A 54 9.07 19.53 -1.54
CA PRO A 54 9.28 20.36 -0.35
C PRO A 54 8.02 20.61 0.49
N TYR A 55 6.82 20.51 -0.08
CA TYR A 55 5.56 20.68 0.68
C TYR A 55 5.05 19.38 1.28
N GLU A 56 5.47 18.25 0.75
CA GLU A 56 5.22 16.98 1.40
C GLU A 56 6.24 16.88 2.53
N SER A 57 5.81 17.25 3.75
CA SER A 57 6.52 16.83 4.96
C SER A 57 6.83 15.36 4.77
N PRO A 58 8.09 14.90 4.96
CA PRO A 58 8.44 13.53 4.67
C PRO A 58 7.38 12.70 5.36
N LYS A 59 6.52 12.05 4.56
CA LYS A 59 5.72 10.97 5.08
C LYS A 59 6.79 10.10 5.66
N THR A 60 6.86 10.07 6.97
CA THR A 60 7.44 8.95 7.65
C THR A 60 6.56 7.81 7.11
N THR A 61 6.99 7.21 6.00
CA THR A 61 7.11 5.78 5.96
C THR A 61 7.80 5.49 7.25
N THR A 62 6.97 5.27 8.27
CA THR A 62 7.35 4.71 9.53
C THR A 62 7.62 3.25 9.19
N SER A 63 8.61 3.02 8.31
CA SER A 63 9.75 2.15 8.54
C SER A 63 10.44 2.57 9.84
N SER A 64 9.65 2.71 10.92
CA SER A 64 10.15 2.20 12.16
C SER A 64 10.46 0.75 11.85
N ASN A 65 11.74 0.41 11.88
CA ASN A 65 12.14 -0.90 12.34
C ASN A 65 11.66 -1.03 13.80
N LYS A 66 10.35 -0.92 14.07
CA LYS A 66 9.76 -1.24 15.38
C LYS A 66 9.54 -2.73 15.39
N SER A 67 10.66 -3.43 15.21
CA SER A 67 10.85 -4.80 15.62
C SER A 67 10.54 -4.81 17.11
N MET A 68 9.35 -5.30 17.47
CA MET A 68 9.06 -5.56 18.87
C MET A 68 9.98 -6.68 19.32
N SER A 69 10.52 -6.57 20.53
CA SER A 69 11.38 -7.62 21.06
C SER A 69 10.60 -8.93 21.16
N LYS A 70 11.28 -10.08 21.05
CA LYS A 70 10.63 -11.40 21.21
C LYS A 70 9.89 -11.52 22.54
N THR A 71 10.42 -10.89 23.59
CA THR A 71 9.81 -10.81 24.93
C THR A 71 8.51 -10.00 24.90
N GLU A 72 8.50 -8.84 24.24
CA GLU A 72 7.32 -8.00 24.09
C GLU A 72 6.23 -8.68 23.26
N ILE A 73 6.60 -9.39 22.19
CA ILE A 73 5.66 -10.20 21.41
C ILE A 73 5.01 -11.26 22.29
N LYS A 74 5.79 -12.00 23.09
CA LYS A 74 5.24 -13.00 24.02
C LYS A 74 4.31 -12.38 25.06
N LYS A 75 4.69 -11.24 25.64
CA LYS A 75 3.86 -10.51 26.62
C LYS A 75 2.53 -10.07 26.01
N ASN A 76 2.58 -9.50 24.80
CA ASN A 76 1.39 -9.02 24.10
C ASN A 76 0.47 -10.17 23.66
N LEU A 77 1.04 -11.28 23.21
CA LEU A 77 0.28 -12.49 22.91
C LEU A 77 -0.38 -13.07 24.17
N ALA A 78 0.35 -13.13 25.29
CA ALA A 78 -0.20 -13.56 26.56
C ALA A 78 -1.36 -12.66 27.04
N ALA A 79 -1.24 -11.34 26.87
CA ALA A 79 -2.32 -10.39 27.16
C ALA A 79 -3.56 -10.61 26.27
N LEU A 80 -3.37 -11.15 25.06
CA LEU A 80 -4.43 -11.54 24.14
C LEU A 80 -4.94 -12.98 24.35
N GLY A 81 -4.42 -13.70 25.36
CA GLY A 81 -4.82 -15.07 25.69
C GLY A 81 -4.03 -16.17 24.98
N TYR A 82 -3.03 -15.82 24.15
CA TYR A 82 -2.18 -16.79 23.44
C TYR A 82 -0.93 -17.09 24.27
N THR A 83 -0.81 -18.33 24.76
CA THR A 83 0.30 -18.75 25.63
C THR A 83 0.96 -20.04 25.12
N GLY A 84 2.10 -20.42 25.69
CA GLY A 84 2.84 -21.62 25.28
C GLY A 84 3.79 -21.41 24.09
N THR A 85 4.37 -22.50 23.61
CA THR A 85 5.39 -22.49 22.54
C THR A 85 4.82 -22.16 21.16
N ASN A 86 3.53 -22.41 20.94
CA ASN A 86 2.85 -22.22 19.67
C ASN A 86 2.00 -20.94 19.59
N ALA A 87 2.07 -20.08 20.62
CA ALA A 87 1.25 -18.87 20.74
C ALA A 87 1.24 -17.98 19.48
N ILE A 88 2.39 -17.88 18.77
CA ILE A 88 2.49 -17.06 17.56
C ILE A 88 1.70 -17.70 16.41
N ALA A 89 1.85 -19.01 16.21
CA ALA A 89 1.17 -19.74 15.13
C ALA A 89 -0.35 -19.79 15.36
N GLU A 90 -0.78 -19.96 16.61
CA GLU A 90 -2.20 -19.90 16.99
C GLU A 90 -2.79 -18.51 16.73
N PHE A 91 -2.11 -17.46 17.18
CA PHE A 91 -2.52 -16.09 16.88
C PHE A 91 -2.61 -15.82 15.39
N GLN A 92 -1.64 -16.31 14.61
CA GLN A 92 -1.66 -16.16 13.16
C GLN A 92 -2.87 -16.87 12.52
N ARG A 93 -3.13 -18.12 12.90
CA ARG A 93 -4.27 -18.90 12.40
C ARG A 93 -5.60 -18.21 12.70
N ASP A 94 -5.78 -17.75 13.93
CA ASP A 94 -7.04 -17.15 14.40
C ASP A 94 -7.28 -15.76 13.80
N ASN A 95 -6.22 -15.10 13.29
CA ASN A 95 -6.31 -13.79 12.65
C ASN A 95 -6.12 -13.84 11.13
N GLY A 96 -6.22 -15.02 10.50
CA GLY A 96 -6.16 -15.17 9.04
C GLY A 96 -4.78 -14.85 8.43
N LEU A 97 -3.70 -15.06 9.19
CA LEU A 97 -2.33 -14.96 8.74
C LEU A 97 -1.76 -16.36 8.44
N VAL A 98 -0.64 -16.40 7.72
CA VAL A 98 0.13 -17.64 7.56
C VAL A 98 0.68 -18.04 8.93
N ALA A 99 0.31 -19.23 9.42
CA ALA A 99 0.70 -19.76 10.73
C ALA A 99 2.11 -20.38 10.70
N ASP A 100 3.11 -19.56 10.36
CA ASP A 100 4.52 -19.96 10.29
C ASP A 100 5.24 -19.91 11.66
N GLY A 101 4.56 -19.41 12.70
CA GLY A 101 5.14 -19.24 14.04
C GLY A 101 6.15 -18.08 14.12
N VAL A 102 6.28 -17.27 13.08
CA VAL A 102 7.23 -16.16 12.98
C VAL A 102 6.48 -14.83 13.10
N ALA A 103 6.86 -14.04 14.10
CA ALA A 103 6.28 -12.72 14.34
C ALA A 103 6.85 -11.66 13.37
N GLY A 104 6.58 -11.81 12.07
CA GLY A 104 6.96 -10.85 11.03
C GLY A 104 6.12 -9.56 11.09
N LYS A 105 6.38 -8.65 10.15
CA LYS A 105 5.72 -7.32 10.08
C LYS A 105 4.19 -7.40 10.13
N ARG A 106 3.59 -8.35 9.39
CA ARG A 106 2.13 -8.56 9.36
C ARG A 106 1.59 -9.02 10.71
N THR A 107 2.29 -9.96 11.35
CA THR A 107 1.95 -10.47 12.69
C THR A 107 2.04 -9.36 13.74
N ILE A 108 3.14 -8.59 13.76
CA ILE A 108 3.33 -7.47 14.70
C ILE A 108 2.25 -6.41 14.51
N LYS A 109 1.93 -6.05 13.26
CA LYS A 109 0.86 -5.10 12.96
C LYS A 109 -0.48 -5.59 13.52
N LYS A 110 -0.82 -6.86 13.25
CA LYS A 110 -2.05 -7.47 13.74
C LYS A 110 -2.11 -7.52 15.28
N ILE A 111 -0.99 -7.82 15.96
CA ILE A 111 -0.92 -7.79 17.44
C ILE A 111 -1.28 -6.39 17.97
N ARG A 112 -0.72 -5.33 17.37
CA ARG A 112 -1.01 -3.93 17.77
C ARG A 112 -2.48 -3.57 17.55
N GLU A 113 -3.04 -3.95 16.41
CA GLU A 113 -4.47 -3.77 16.11
C GLU A 113 -5.36 -4.43 17.16
N ARG A 114 -5.05 -5.68 17.56
CA ARG A 114 -5.81 -6.42 18.57
C ARG A 114 -5.68 -5.83 19.97
N LEU A 115 -4.62 -5.07 20.24
CA LEU A 115 -4.41 -4.32 21.48
C LEU A 115 -5.00 -2.90 21.44
N GLY A 116 -5.58 -2.46 20.32
CA GLY A 116 -6.09 -1.09 20.16
C GLY A 116 -4.99 -0.02 20.04
N LEU A 117 -3.76 -0.42 19.73
CA LEU A 117 -2.62 0.46 19.53
C LEU A 117 -2.49 0.79 18.03
N ASN A 118 -3.27 1.76 17.54
CA ASN A 118 -3.19 2.22 16.15
C ASN A 118 -2.38 3.51 16.04
#